data_AF-A0A7S4NTS2-F1
#
_entry.id   AF-A0A7S4NTS2-F1
#
_cell.length_a   1.000
_cell.length_b   1.000
_cell.length_c   1.000
_cell.angle_alpha   90.00
_cell.angle_beta   90.00
_cell.angle_gamma   90.00
#
_symmetry.space_group_name_H-M   'P 1'
#
loop_
_entity.id
_entity.type
_entity.pdbx_description
1 polymer ?
#
loop_
_entity_poly.entity_id
_entity_poly.type
_entity_poly.pdbx_seq_one_letter_code
_entity_poly.pdbx_strand_id
1 'polypeptide(L)'
;QNWKDIMKKTKKRPNAIDASTAQGILEMFQESNKVLEKIQKSLEDYLETKRMGFPRFYFLSNDELLEILSQTRDPLAVQPHLRKCFDAMATVDFEDGQATDDDKPMKIIVAMNSAETEKVKFSNPVATAPKSVEFWMCDLEAMMIQSLLDWTIEAKEAYSEDVREKWFFMFPAASISTVDQIEWTRSAENAINLINEGVNENALNDFLQASVEQISRMVDVIRTNLTNIQRSVMANL
;
A
#
# COMPACT_ATOMS: atom_id res chain seq x y z
N GLN A 1 17.83 -0.72 -36.28
CA GLN A 1 18.25 -1.34 -37.56
C GLN A 1 19.77 -1.49 -37.64
N ASN A 2 20.53 -0.40 -37.49
CA ASN A 2 22.01 -0.36 -37.54
C ASN A 2 22.71 -1.43 -36.67
N TRP A 3 22.32 -1.58 -35.39
CA TRP A 3 22.91 -2.58 -34.50
C TRP A 3 22.74 -4.03 -35.00
N LYS A 4 21.56 -4.37 -35.53
CA LYS A 4 21.28 -5.71 -36.08
C LYS A 4 22.13 -5.99 -37.31
N ASP A 5 22.37 -4.98 -38.14
CA ASP A 5 23.16 -5.12 -39.36
C ASP A 5 24.66 -5.21 -39.07
N ILE A 6 25.16 -4.46 -38.08
CA ILE A 6 26.53 -4.60 -37.57
C ILE A 6 26.73 -6.01 -37.00
N MET A 7 25.85 -6.47 -36.10
CA MET A 7 25.94 -7.81 -35.51
C MET A 7 25.92 -8.93 -36.57
N LYS A 8 25.11 -8.80 -37.62
CA LYS A 8 25.10 -9.75 -38.75
C LYS A 8 26.42 -9.74 -39.53
N LYS A 9 27.02 -8.57 -39.78
CA LYS A 9 28.31 -8.44 -40.48
C LYS A 9 29.45 -9.02 -39.64
N THR A 10 29.50 -8.71 -38.35
CA THR A 10 30.47 -9.28 -37.40
C THR A 10 30.33 -10.80 -37.27
N LYS A 11 29.10 -11.33 -37.25
CA LYS A 11 28.88 -12.78 -37.27
C LYS A 11 29.43 -13.45 -38.55
N LYS A 12 29.35 -12.77 -39.69
CA LYS A 12 29.88 -13.29 -40.98
C LYS A 12 31.42 -13.19 -41.08
N ARG A 13 32.03 -12.24 -40.39
CA ARG A 13 33.48 -12.03 -40.35
C ARG A 13 33.93 -11.85 -38.89
N PRO A 14 34.24 -12.95 -38.19
CA PRO A 14 34.46 -12.93 -36.73
C PRO A 14 35.83 -12.39 -36.33
N ASN A 15 36.74 -12.12 -37.28
CA ASN A 15 38.02 -11.49 -36.96
C ASN A 15 37.77 -10.09 -36.36
N ALA A 16 38.20 -9.88 -35.12
CA ALA A 16 37.91 -8.67 -34.37
C ALA A 16 38.49 -7.41 -35.02
N ILE A 17 39.69 -7.50 -35.60
CA ILE A 17 40.36 -6.36 -36.25
C ILE A 17 39.59 -5.99 -37.53
N ASP A 18 39.30 -6.97 -38.39
CA ASP A 18 38.58 -6.74 -39.65
C ASP A 18 37.15 -6.25 -39.40
N ALA A 19 36.48 -6.75 -38.35
CA ALA A 19 35.14 -6.33 -37.98
C ALA A 19 35.12 -4.93 -37.36
N SER A 20 36.15 -4.53 -36.60
CA SER A 20 36.23 -3.21 -35.97
C SER A 20 36.71 -2.11 -36.93
N THR A 21 37.50 -2.44 -37.94
CA THR A 21 38.10 -1.48 -38.89
C THR A 21 37.29 -1.32 -40.17
N ALA A 22 36.16 -2.01 -40.29
CA ALA A 22 35.30 -1.88 -41.48
C ALA A 22 34.78 -0.44 -41.61
N GLN A 23 34.81 0.06 -42.84
CA GLN A 23 34.46 1.43 -43.17
C GLN A 23 33.04 1.79 -42.69
N GLY A 24 32.88 2.97 -42.07
CA GLY A 24 31.59 3.48 -41.63
C GLY A 24 31.12 2.99 -40.26
N ILE A 25 31.82 2.03 -39.62
CA ILE A 25 31.38 1.44 -38.36
C ILE A 25 31.44 2.43 -37.20
N LEU A 26 32.50 3.25 -37.14
CA LEU A 26 32.64 4.27 -36.09
C LEU A 26 31.50 5.29 -36.17
N GLU A 27 31.22 5.81 -37.36
CA GLU A 27 30.15 6.76 -37.60
C GLU A 27 28.78 6.14 -37.27
N MET A 28 28.56 4.88 -37.65
CA MET A 28 27.33 4.15 -37.30
C MET A 28 27.16 3.97 -35.79
N PHE A 29 28.24 3.69 -35.03
CA PHE A 29 28.17 3.58 -33.57
C PHE A 29 27.96 4.95 -32.91
N GLN A 30 28.65 5.99 -33.37
CA GLN A 30 28.46 7.35 -32.86
C GLN A 30 27.02 7.84 -33.08
N GLU A 31 26.45 7.58 -34.25
CA GLU A 31 25.05 7.91 -34.52
C GLU A 31 24.08 7.08 -33.67
N SER A 32 24.37 5.78 -33.51
CA SER A 32 23.55 4.91 -32.65
C SER A 32 23.58 5.37 -31.19
N ASN A 33 24.73 5.85 -30.69
CA ASN A 33 24.86 6.40 -29.35
C ASN A 33 24.06 7.70 -29.19
N LYS A 34 24.12 8.63 -30.15
CA LYS A 34 23.29 9.86 -30.12
C LYS A 34 21.79 9.56 -30.09
N VAL A 35 21.35 8.59 -30.89
CA VAL A 35 19.94 8.15 -30.88
C VAL A 35 19.58 7.50 -29.54
N LEU A 36 20.49 6.70 -28.97
CA LEU A 36 20.28 6.07 -27.66
C LEU A 36 20.16 7.12 -26.54
N GLU A 37 21.05 8.11 -26.50
CA GLU A 37 21.00 9.22 -25.54
C GLU A 37 19.66 9.97 -25.63
N LYS A 38 19.17 10.23 -26.85
CA LYS A 38 17.86 10.87 -27.05
C LYS A 38 16.72 10.00 -26.51
N ILE A 39 16.76 8.70 -26.76
CA ILE A 39 15.75 7.76 -26.25
C ILE A 39 15.79 7.70 -24.73
N GLN A 40 16.98 7.63 -24.13
CA GLN A 40 17.16 7.62 -22.67
C GLN A 40 16.57 8.88 -22.04
N LYS A 41 16.87 10.06 -22.59
CA LYS A 41 16.30 11.32 -22.10
C LYS A 41 14.77 11.34 -22.21
N SER A 42 14.22 10.96 -23.36
CA SER A 42 12.75 10.92 -23.53
C SER A 42 12.07 9.91 -22.59
N LEU A 43 12.75 8.80 -22.27
CA LEU A 43 12.27 7.84 -21.30
C LEU A 43 12.30 8.41 -19.88
N GLU A 44 13.39 9.08 -19.48
CA GLU A 44 13.50 9.75 -18.19
C GLU A 44 12.39 10.81 -18.01
N ASP A 45 12.19 11.68 -19.02
CA ASP A 45 11.13 12.69 -19.02
C ASP A 45 9.73 12.05 -18.88
N TYR A 46 9.51 10.90 -19.53
CA TYR A 46 8.26 10.14 -19.43
C TYR A 46 8.04 9.54 -18.03
N LEU A 47 9.07 8.89 -17.46
CA LEU A 47 9.00 8.34 -16.11
C LEU A 47 8.77 9.44 -15.07
N GLU A 48 9.39 10.60 -15.26
CA GLU A 48 9.18 11.75 -14.37
C GLU A 48 7.75 12.26 -14.43
N THR A 49 7.15 12.29 -15.61
CA THR A 49 5.71 12.61 -15.76
C THR A 49 4.82 11.64 -14.97
N LYS A 50 5.17 10.35 -14.95
CA LYS A 50 4.44 9.34 -14.17
C LYS A 50 4.62 9.50 -12.67
N ARG A 51 5.84 9.83 -12.22
CA ARG A 51 6.13 10.13 -10.81
C ARG A 51 5.41 11.39 -10.32
N MET A 52 5.31 12.43 -11.15
CA MET A 52 4.51 13.61 -10.83
C MET A 52 3.01 13.27 -10.68
N GLY A 53 2.50 12.30 -11.44
CA GLY A 53 1.11 11.84 -11.33
C GLY A 53 0.82 11.06 -10.04
N PHE A 54 1.79 10.27 -9.56
CA PHE A 54 1.71 9.55 -8.29
C PHE A 54 3.08 9.59 -7.57
N PRO A 55 3.27 10.50 -6.59
CA PRO A 55 4.58 10.74 -5.96
C PRO A 55 5.20 9.51 -5.29
N ARG A 56 4.42 8.52 -4.86
CA ARG A 56 4.99 7.29 -4.27
C ARG A 56 5.77 6.44 -5.29
N PHE A 57 5.70 6.73 -6.59
CA PHE A 57 6.61 6.11 -7.58
C PHE A 57 8.06 6.60 -7.47
N TYR A 58 8.37 7.65 -6.70
CA TYR A 58 9.76 8.01 -6.38
C TYR A 58 10.47 6.94 -5.53
N PHE A 59 9.72 6.06 -4.84
CA PHE A 59 10.29 4.92 -4.10
C PHE A 59 10.66 3.73 -4.98
N LEU A 60 10.30 3.77 -6.28
CA LEU A 60 10.62 2.72 -7.24
C LEU A 60 11.82 3.11 -8.10
N SER A 61 12.66 2.13 -8.40
CA SER A 61 13.70 2.29 -9.42
C SER A 61 13.09 2.44 -10.82
N ASN A 62 13.87 2.94 -11.78
CA ASN A 62 13.40 3.11 -13.16
C ASN A 62 12.95 1.78 -13.77
N ASP A 63 13.66 0.69 -13.50
CA ASP A 63 13.34 -0.65 -14.02
C ASP A 63 12.02 -1.19 -13.46
N GLU A 64 11.77 -0.98 -12.16
CA GLU A 64 10.52 -1.38 -11.51
C GLU A 64 9.32 -0.57 -12.00
N LEU A 65 9.50 0.74 -12.16
CA LEU A 65 8.45 1.59 -12.70
C LEU A 65 8.13 1.22 -14.16
N LEU A 66 9.17 0.88 -14.94
CA LEU A 66 9.01 0.36 -16.30
C LEU A 66 8.29 -0.98 -16.34
N GLU A 67 8.56 -1.88 -15.40
CA GLU A 67 7.86 -3.17 -15.30
C GLU A 67 6.36 -2.95 -15.15
N ILE A 68 5.95 -2.07 -14.23
CA ILE A 68 4.54 -1.67 -14.03
C ILE A 68 3.97 -1.03 -15.30
N LEU A 69 4.66 -0.06 -15.89
CA LEU A 69 4.18 0.69 -17.05
C LEU A 69 4.18 -0.15 -18.34
N SER A 70 4.97 -1.21 -18.42
CA SER A 70 5.00 -2.11 -19.58
C SER A 70 3.77 -3.02 -19.63
N GLN A 71 3.16 -3.29 -18.47
CA GLN A 71 2.00 -4.16 -18.30
C GLN A 71 0.70 -3.36 -18.10
N THR A 72 0.50 -2.29 -18.88
CA THR A 72 -0.66 -1.38 -18.72
C THR A 72 -2.04 -2.05 -18.72
N ARG A 73 -2.16 -3.25 -19.29
CA ARG A 73 -3.41 -4.03 -19.36
C ARG A 73 -3.60 -5.00 -18.20
N ASP A 74 -2.55 -5.29 -17.44
CA ASP A 74 -2.58 -6.22 -16.32
C ASP A 74 -2.29 -5.47 -15.00
N PRO A 75 -3.33 -5.07 -14.26
CA PRO A 75 -3.14 -4.34 -13.00
C PRO A 75 -2.52 -5.20 -11.91
N LEU A 76 -2.44 -6.53 -12.06
CA LEU A 76 -1.77 -7.38 -11.07
C LEU A 76 -0.25 -7.15 -11.04
N ALA A 77 0.31 -6.55 -12.10
CA ALA A 77 1.73 -6.24 -12.19
C ALA A 77 2.24 -5.31 -11.09
N VAL A 78 1.37 -4.55 -10.41
CA VAL A 78 1.80 -3.67 -9.31
C VAL A 78 2.10 -4.41 -8.01
N GLN A 79 1.56 -5.61 -7.81
CA GLN A 79 1.61 -6.34 -6.52
C GLN A 79 3.02 -6.46 -5.93
N PRO A 80 4.07 -6.81 -6.70
CA PRO A 80 5.43 -6.94 -6.15
C PRO A 80 6.02 -5.61 -5.65
N HIS A 81 5.50 -4.48 -6.15
CA HIS A 81 6.03 -3.14 -5.90
C HIS A 81 5.23 -2.38 -4.83
N LEU A 82 4.03 -2.85 -4.46
CA LEU A 82 3.17 -2.17 -3.47
C LEU A 82 3.87 -1.91 -2.13
N ARG A 83 4.67 -2.87 -1.64
CA ARG A 83 5.45 -2.75 -0.39
C ARG A 83 6.47 -1.61 -0.39
N LYS A 84 6.87 -1.11 -1.57
CA LYS A 84 7.76 0.04 -1.68
C LYS A 84 6.99 1.35 -1.77
N CYS A 85 5.79 1.32 -2.35
CA CYS A 85 4.92 2.50 -2.48
C CYS A 85 4.11 2.78 -1.19
N PHE A 86 3.82 1.74 -0.41
CA PHE A 86 3.02 1.79 0.81
C PHE A 86 3.74 1.05 1.93
N ASP A 87 3.74 1.63 3.12
CA ASP A 87 4.44 1.09 4.29
C ASP A 87 3.76 -0.19 4.82
N ALA A 88 2.44 -0.12 5.05
CA ALA A 88 1.66 -1.21 5.65
C ALA A 88 0.81 -2.03 4.65
N MET A 89 0.88 -1.74 3.35
CA MET A 89 0.12 -2.48 2.33
C MET A 89 1.04 -3.42 1.56
N ALA A 90 0.89 -4.72 1.81
CA ALA A 90 1.70 -5.75 1.20
C ALA A 90 1.13 -6.23 -0.13
N THR A 91 -0.18 -6.46 -0.19
CA THR A 91 -0.90 -6.87 -1.40
C THR A 91 -2.33 -6.32 -1.38
N VAL A 92 -3.01 -6.40 -2.51
CA VAL A 92 -4.44 -6.09 -2.61
C VAL A 92 -5.21 -7.23 -3.26
N ASP A 93 -6.50 -7.33 -2.95
CA ASP A 93 -7.37 -8.34 -3.55
C ASP A 93 -8.08 -7.77 -4.77
N PHE A 94 -7.99 -8.49 -5.89
CA PHE A 94 -8.65 -8.16 -7.14
C PHE A 94 -9.87 -9.04 -7.36
N GLU A 95 -10.95 -8.43 -7.83
CA GLU A 95 -12.16 -9.11 -8.30
C GLU A 95 -12.46 -8.71 -9.75
N ASP A 96 -13.27 -9.52 -10.44
CA ASP A 96 -13.78 -9.19 -11.76
C ASP A 96 -14.97 -8.23 -11.63
N GLY A 97 -14.81 -7.02 -12.14
CA GLY A 97 -15.86 -6.03 -12.28
C GLY A 97 -16.77 -6.30 -13.50
N GLN A 98 -17.62 -5.33 -13.83
CA GLN A 98 -18.48 -5.43 -15.01
C GLN A 98 -17.63 -5.56 -16.29
N ALA A 99 -18.07 -6.44 -17.20
CA ALA A 99 -17.42 -6.64 -18.49
C ALA A 99 -17.47 -5.34 -19.30
N THR A 100 -16.31 -4.93 -19.83
CA THR A 100 -16.23 -3.92 -20.88
C THR A 100 -16.39 -4.57 -22.25
N ASP A 101 -16.63 -3.78 -23.30
CA ASP A 101 -16.81 -4.23 -24.68
C ASP A 101 -15.65 -5.09 -25.26
N ASP A 102 -14.50 -5.17 -24.58
CA ASP A 102 -13.26 -5.84 -25.01
C ASP A 102 -13.11 -7.31 -24.51
N ASP A 103 -14.20 -8.00 -24.19
CA ASP A 103 -14.25 -9.46 -23.89
C ASP A 103 -13.46 -9.91 -22.64
N LYS A 104 -12.88 -8.99 -21.87
CA LYS A 104 -12.27 -9.25 -20.56
C LYS A 104 -12.88 -8.36 -19.47
N PRO A 105 -13.28 -8.94 -18.32
CA PRO A 105 -13.76 -8.15 -17.20
C PRO A 105 -12.65 -7.24 -16.68
N MET A 106 -13.02 -6.00 -16.40
CA MET A 106 -12.14 -5.04 -15.77
C MET A 106 -11.86 -5.48 -14.32
N LYS A 107 -10.60 -5.44 -13.90
CA LYS A 107 -10.27 -5.73 -12.51
C LYS A 107 -10.65 -4.56 -11.60
N ILE A 108 -11.20 -4.89 -10.45
CA ILE A 108 -11.47 -3.95 -9.36
C ILE A 108 -10.74 -4.40 -8.11
N ILE A 109 -10.32 -3.46 -7.28
CA ILE A 109 -9.64 -3.73 -6.01
C ILE A 109 -10.65 -3.63 -4.88
N VAL A 110 -10.77 -4.65 -4.05
CA VAL A 110 -11.83 -4.75 -3.02
C VAL A 110 -11.31 -4.78 -1.59
N ALA A 111 -10.02 -5.07 -1.40
CA ALA A 111 -9.40 -5.11 -0.09
C ALA A 111 -7.89 -4.88 -0.18
N MET A 112 -7.30 -4.45 0.93
CA MET A 112 -5.86 -4.40 1.15
C MET A 112 -5.44 -5.41 2.21
N ASN A 113 -4.23 -5.94 2.06
CA ASN A 113 -3.65 -6.93 2.97
C ASN A 113 -2.29 -6.43 3.48
N SER A 114 -2.07 -6.52 4.79
CA SER A 114 -0.82 -6.16 5.46
C SER A 114 0.23 -7.27 5.37
N ALA A 115 1.48 -6.97 5.77
CA ALA A 115 2.54 -7.97 5.85
C ALA A 115 2.28 -9.00 6.97
N GLU A 116 1.55 -8.59 8.00
CA GLU A 116 1.10 -9.39 9.14
C GLU A 116 -0.17 -10.20 8.82
N THR A 117 -0.56 -10.26 7.55
CA THR A 117 -1.74 -11.00 7.05
C THR A 117 -3.09 -10.46 7.53
N GLU A 118 -3.13 -9.23 8.05
CA GLU A 118 -4.38 -8.53 8.29
C GLU A 118 -5.01 -8.13 6.95
N LYS A 119 -6.31 -8.37 6.81
CA LYS A 119 -7.08 -8.00 5.61
C LYS A 119 -8.12 -6.95 5.98
N VAL A 120 -8.07 -5.81 5.28
CA VAL A 120 -9.03 -4.72 5.42
C VAL A 120 -9.82 -4.58 4.13
N LYS A 121 -11.13 -4.81 4.19
CA LYS A 121 -12.02 -4.55 3.06
C LYS A 121 -12.18 -3.06 2.82
N PHE A 122 -12.24 -2.67 1.56
CA PHE A 122 -12.54 -1.30 1.21
C PHE A 122 -14.02 -0.99 1.31
N SER A 123 -14.36 0.24 1.69
CA SER A 123 -15.73 0.73 1.73
C SER A 123 -16.37 0.72 0.35
N ASN A 124 -15.59 1.02 -0.69
CA ASN A 124 -16.00 0.91 -2.09
C ASN A 124 -14.88 0.30 -2.94
N PRO A 125 -15.23 -0.47 -3.98
CA PRO A 125 -14.22 -1.04 -4.89
C PRO A 125 -13.51 0.06 -5.69
N VAL A 126 -12.20 -0.13 -5.92
CA VAL A 126 -11.37 0.78 -6.73
C VAL A 126 -11.21 0.22 -8.14
N ALA A 127 -11.55 1.04 -9.13
CA ALA A 127 -11.43 0.73 -10.54
C ALA A 127 -10.00 0.88 -11.06
N THR A 128 -9.43 -0.14 -11.73
CA THR A 128 -8.08 -0.06 -12.33
C THR A 128 -8.05 0.45 -13.77
N ALA A 129 -9.21 0.77 -14.34
CA ALA A 129 -9.42 1.23 -15.70
C ALA A 129 -10.67 2.14 -15.71
N PRO A 130 -10.87 3.01 -16.72
CA PRO A 130 -10.01 3.29 -17.88
C PRO A 130 -8.80 4.20 -17.56
N LYS A 131 -8.62 4.60 -16.29
CA LYS A 131 -7.54 5.48 -15.85
C LYS A 131 -6.16 4.80 -15.99
N SER A 132 -5.12 5.61 -16.26
CA SER A 132 -3.73 5.15 -16.19
C SER A 132 -3.32 4.78 -14.76
N VAL A 133 -2.23 4.01 -14.62
CA VAL A 133 -1.74 3.48 -13.34
C VAL A 133 -1.51 4.52 -12.27
N GLU A 134 -0.94 5.68 -12.62
CA GLU A 134 -0.73 6.77 -11.68
C GLU A 134 -2.03 7.26 -11.04
N PHE A 135 -3.13 7.28 -11.80
CA PHE A 135 -4.39 7.85 -11.32
C PHE A 135 -5.20 6.88 -10.48
N TRP A 136 -5.28 5.60 -10.88
CA TRP A 136 -5.98 4.63 -10.04
C TRP A 136 -5.17 4.25 -8.80
N MET A 137 -3.84 4.38 -8.81
CA MET A 137 -3.02 4.26 -7.60
C MET A 137 -3.29 5.41 -6.61
N CYS A 138 -3.55 6.63 -7.10
CA CYS A 138 -4.07 7.72 -6.27
C CYS A 138 -5.46 7.40 -5.71
N ASP A 139 -6.37 6.82 -6.52
CA ASP A 139 -7.69 6.40 -6.05
C ASP A 139 -7.57 5.29 -4.98
N LEU A 140 -6.63 4.36 -5.13
CA LEU A 140 -6.33 3.32 -4.15
C LEU A 140 -5.84 3.91 -2.82
N GLU A 141 -4.94 4.89 -2.86
CA GLU A 141 -4.48 5.60 -1.67
C GLU A 141 -5.63 6.34 -0.97
N ALA A 142 -6.46 7.05 -1.72
CA ALA A 142 -7.63 7.72 -1.18
C ALA A 142 -8.62 6.73 -0.55
N MET A 143 -8.87 5.59 -1.21
CA MET A 143 -9.76 4.56 -0.70
C MET A 143 -9.22 3.86 0.55
N MET A 144 -7.90 3.65 0.63
CA MET A 144 -7.25 3.14 1.84
C MET A 144 -7.55 4.04 3.05
N ILE A 145 -7.35 5.36 2.89
CA ILE A 145 -7.59 6.33 3.96
C ILE A 145 -9.07 6.36 4.33
N GLN A 146 -9.95 6.46 3.33
CA GLN A 146 -11.39 6.51 3.55
C GLN A 146 -11.90 5.25 4.26
N SER A 147 -11.45 4.07 3.82
CA SER A 147 -11.90 2.80 4.40
C SER A 147 -11.45 2.65 5.85
N LEU A 148 -10.21 3.04 6.16
CA LEU A 148 -9.74 3.04 7.55
C LEU A 148 -10.52 4.03 8.42
N LEU A 149 -10.89 5.19 7.88
CA LEU A 149 -11.73 6.15 8.59
C LEU A 149 -13.12 5.57 8.87
N ASP A 150 -13.77 4.99 7.86
CA ASP A 150 -15.09 4.37 7.97
C ASP A 150 -15.08 3.24 9.01
N TRP A 151 -14.08 2.34 8.92
CA TRP A 151 -13.88 1.27 9.91
C TRP A 151 -13.66 1.81 11.32
N THR A 152 -12.97 2.95 11.47
CA THR A 152 -12.72 3.57 12.77
C THR A 152 -13.98 4.21 13.34
N ILE A 153 -14.82 4.81 12.50
CA ILE A 153 -16.13 5.34 12.90
C ILE A 153 -17.05 4.18 13.34
N GLU A 154 -17.16 3.12 12.55
CA GLU A 154 -17.95 1.94 12.91
C GLU A 154 -17.44 1.29 14.20
N ALA A 155 -16.11 1.16 14.35
CA ALA A 155 -15.50 0.64 15.57
C ALA A 155 -15.83 1.52 16.79
N LYS A 156 -15.86 2.84 16.61
CA LYS A 156 -16.20 3.81 17.66
C LYS A 156 -17.66 3.70 18.08
N GLU A 157 -18.58 3.60 17.12
CA GLU A 157 -20.02 3.47 17.39
C GLU A 157 -20.36 2.14 18.05
N ALA A 158 -19.64 1.07 17.70
CA ALA A 158 -19.79 -0.25 18.30
C ALA A 158 -19.05 -0.41 19.65
N TYR A 159 -18.25 0.58 20.08
CA TYR A 159 -17.49 0.47 21.32
C TYR A 159 -18.43 0.41 22.53
N SER A 160 -18.23 -0.61 23.36
CA SER A 160 -18.94 -0.79 24.62
C SER A 160 -18.02 -1.49 25.61
N GLU A 161 -17.92 -0.96 26.83
CA GLU A 161 -17.08 -1.52 27.89
C GLU A 161 -17.51 -2.93 28.30
N ASP A 162 -18.79 -3.25 28.18
CA ASP A 162 -19.38 -4.54 28.58
C ASP A 162 -19.02 -5.71 27.65
N VAL A 163 -18.58 -5.41 26.42
CA VAL A 163 -18.26 -6.42 25.38
C VAL A 163 -16.90 -6.19 24.73
N ARG A 164 -16.01 -5.46 25.41
CA ARG A 164 -14.70 -5.04 24.87
C ARG A 164 -13.85 -6.21 24.39
N GLU A 165 -13.91 -7.36 25.07
CA GLU A 165 -13.16 -8.58 24.69
C GLU A 165 -13.57 -9.13 23.32
N LYS A 166 -14.84 -8.95 22.92
CA LYS A 166 -15.34 -9.36 21.60
C LYS A 166 -15.08 -8.27 20.57
N TRP A 167 -15.23 -7.01 20.97
CA TRP A 167 -15.03 -5.84 20.12
C TRP A 167 -13.60 -5.80 19.51
N PHE A 168 -12.58 -6.21 20.26
CA PHE A 168 -11.19 -6.31 19.80
C PHE A 168 -10.96 -7.19 18.56
N PHE A 169 -11.92 -8.03 18.18
CA PHE A 169 -11.77 -8.94 17.03
C PHE A 169 -12.77 -8.65 15.91
N MET A 170 -13.55 -7.57 16.03
CA MET A 170 -14.59 -7.21 15.05
C MET A 170 -14.11 -6.24 13.98
N PHE A 171 -13.04 -5.48 14.25
CA PHE A 171 -12.58 -4.37 13.41
C PHE A 171 -11.08 -4.50 13.09
N PRO A 172 -10.56 -3.75 12.10
CA PRO A 172 -9.13 -3.68 11.86
C PRO A 172 -8.34 -3.18 13.08
N ALA A 173 -7.15 -3.72 13.28
CA ALA A 173 -6.29 -3.45 14.42
C ALA A 173 -5.96 -1.96 14.60
N ALA A 174 -5.71 -1.24 13.51
CA ALA A 174 -5.45 0.19 13.54
C ALA A 174 -6.67 1.00 14.02
N SER A 175 -7.87 0.62 13.57
CA SER A 175 -9.13 1.23 13.99
C SER A 175 -9.40 0.99 15.47
N ILE A 176 -9.19 -0.25 15.93
CA ILE A 176 -9.29 -0.64 17.33
C ILE A 176 -8.35 0.20 18.20
N SER A 177 -7.05 0.21 17.87
CA SER A 177 -6.05 0.96 18.65
C SER A 177 -6.39 2.45 18.74
N THR A 178 -6.85 3.03 17.64
CA THR A 178 -7.26 4.44 17.59
C THR A 178 -8.46 4.70 18.50
N VAL A 179 -9.51 3.87 18.42
CA VAL A 179 -10.69 4.02 19.28
C VAL A 179 -10.35 3.81 20.75
N ASP A 180 -9.49 2.84 21.06
CA ASP A 180 -9.04 2.54 22.40
C ASP A 180 -8.32 3.75 23.04
N GLN A 181 -7.40 4.37 22.29
CA GLN A 181 -6.71 5.60 22.72
C GLN A 181 -7.68 6.76 22.92
N ILE A 182 -8.70 6.91 22.06
CA ILE A 182 -9.72 7.95 22.20
C ILE A 182 -10.51 7.75 23.50
N GLU A 183 -10.97 6.52 23.79
CA GLU A 183 -11.76 6.24 24.99
C GLU A 183 -10.92 6.34 26.26
N TRP A 184 -9.69 5.84 26.22
CA TRP A 184 -8.76 6.01 27.34
C TRP A 184 -8.53 7.49 27.67
N THR A 185 -8.23 8.31 26.65
CA THR A 185 -7.99 9.74 26.81
C THR A 185 -9.22 10.45 27.35
N ARG A 186 -10.39 10.15 26.80
CA ARG A 186 -11.67 10.71 27.26
C ARG A 186 -11.95 10.38 28.72
N SER A 187 -11.73 9.12 29.13
CA SER A 187 -11.94 8.68 30.51
C SER A 187 -10.95 9.35 31.48
N ALA A 188 -9.69 9.52 31.07
CA ALA A 188 -8.70 10.25 31.84
C ALA A 188 -9.05 11.73 32.00
N GLU A 189 -9.46 12.41 30.92
CA GLU A 189 -9.90 13.81 30.94
C GLU A 189 -11.14 14.00 31.83
N ASN A 190 -12.12 13.10 31.73
CA ASN A 190 -13.31 13.12 32.59
C ASN A 190 -12.93 12.99 34.07
N ALA A 191 -12.02 12.08 34.42
CA ALA A 191 -11.54 11.93 35.80
C ALA A 191 -10.87 13.21 36.32
N ILE A 192 -10.06 13.88 35.48
CA ILE A 192 -9.44 15.17 35.82
C ILE A 192 -10.50 16.26 36.05
N ASN A 193 -11.51 16.34 35.17
CA ASN A 193 -12.58 17.33 35.28
C ASN A 193 -13.42 17.14 36.55
N LEU A 194 -13.76 15.89 36.91
CA LEU A 194 -14.50 15.59 38.14
C LEU A 194 -13.77 16.03 39.41
N ILE A 195 -12.44 15.98 39.41
CA ILE A 195 -11.62 16.51 40.51
C ILE A 195 -11.66 18.04 40.52
N ASN A 196 -11.44 18.66 39.36
CA ASN A 196 -11.41 20.12 39.23
C ASN A 196 -12.74 20.79 39.64
N GLU A 197 -13.86 20.12 39.35
CA GLU A 197 -15.21 20.58 39.71
C GLU A 197 -15.58 20.26 41.17
N GLY A 198 -14.73 19.53 41.90
CA GLY A 198 -14.98 19.09 43.28
C GLY A 198 -16.10 18.05 43.41
N VAL A 199 -16.45 17.36 42.32
CA VAL A 199 -17.52 16.34 42.27
C VAL A 199 -17.03 15.02 42.84
N ASN A 200 -15.81 14.59 42.49
CA ASN A 200 -15.19 13.37 43.01
C ASN A 200 -13.66 13.54 43.12
N GLU A 201 -13.15 13.73 44.34
CA GLU A 201 -11.71 13.84 44.62
C GLU A 201 -10.93 12.54 44.33
N ASN A 202 -11.61 11.38 44.33
CA ASN A 202 -11.01 10.08 44.07
C ASN A 202 -11.10 9.64 42.59
N ALA A 203 -11.62 10.48 41.68
CA ALA A 203 -11.91 10.06 40.31
C ALA A 203 -10.68 9.52 39.55
N LEU A 204 -9.48 10.02 39.81
CA LEU A 204 -8.24 9.49 39.22
C LEU A 204 -7.88 8.10 39.74
N ASN A 205 -8.12 7.81 41.03
CA ASN A 205 -7.92 6.48 41.58
C ASN A 205 -8.95 5.49 41.03
N ASP A 206 -10.20 5.92 40.89
CA ASP A 206 -11.27 5.11 40.30
C ASP A 206 -10.93 4.75 38.84
N PHE A 207 -10.47 5.73 38.06
CA PHE A 207 -10.00 5.53 36.68
C PHE A 207 -8.81 4.56 36.60
N LEU A 208 -7.82 4.71 37.50
CA LEU A 208 -6.67 3.81 37.56
C LEU A 208 -7.11 2.37 37.86
N GLN A 209 -8.01 2.19 38.83
CA GLN A 209 -8.53 0.87 39.18
C GLN A 209 -9.27 0.24 37.98
N ALA A 210 -10.15 1.00 37.33
CA ALA A 210 -10.86 0.53 36.13
C ALA A 210 -9.89 0.12 35.01
N SER A 211 -8.81 0.90 34.79
CA SER A 211 -7.78 0.59 33.80
C SER A 211 -7.03 -0.71 34.12
N VAL A 212 -6.67 -0.93 35.39
CA VAL A 212 -6.01 -2.17 35.85
C VAL A 212 -6.93 -3.39 35.68
N GLU A 213 -8.22 -3.24 35.97
CA GLU A 213 -9.21 -4.29 35.75
C GLU A 213 -9.37 -4.62 34.25
N GLN A 214 -9.40 -3.61 33.39
CA GLN A 214 -9.45 -3.79 31.93
C GLN A 214 -8.23 -4.55 31.41
N ILE A 215 -7.02 -4.16 31.83
CA ILE A 215 -5.78 -4.86 31.46
C ILE A 215 -5.81 -6.32 31.94
N SER A 216 -6.31 -6.57 33.16
CA SER A 216 -6.41 -7.91 33.72
C SER A 216 -7.33 -8.80 32.88
N ARG A 217 -8.50 -8.29 32.46
CA ARG A 217 -9.40 -8.99 31.53
C ARG A 217 -8.73 -9.27 30.19
N MET A 218 -7.97 -8.31 29.66
CA MET A 218 -7.24 -8.46 28.40
C MET A 218 -6.17 -9.55 28.47
N VAL A 219 -5.44 -9.64 29.58
CA VAL A 219 -4.46 -10.71 29.83
C VAL A 219 -5.12 -12.08 29.83
N ASP A 220 -6.33 -12.20 30.38
CA ASP A 220 -7.06 -13.46 30.37
C ASP A 220 -7.51 -13.86 28.96
N VAL A 221 -7.89 -12.89 28.12
CA VAL A 221 -8.18 -13.15 26.69
C VAL A 221 -6.94 -13.64 25.94
N ILE A 222 -5.77 -13.05 26.18
CA ILE A 222 -4.51 -13.47 25.52
C ILE A 222 -4.13 -14.91 25.86
N ARG A 223 -4.48 -15.38 27.06
CA ARG A 223 -4.24 -16.76 27.51
C ARG A 223 -5.17 -17.79 26.84
N THR A 224 -6.19 -17.35 26.11
CA THR A 224 -7.06 -18.24 25.34
C THR A 224 -6.47 -18.61 23.98
N ASN A 225 -7.16 -19.49 23.23
CA ASN A 225 -6.75 -19.88 21.88
C ASN A 225 -7.04 -18.78 20.85
N LEU A 226 -6.14 -17.80 20.76
CA LEU A 226 -6.16 -16.76 19.73
C LEU A 226 -5.39 -17.18 18.48
N THR A 227 -5.80 -16.69 17.31
CA THR A 227 -4.99 -16.78 16.08
C THR A 227 -3.73 -15.92 16.20
N ASN A 228 -2.74 -16.14 15.33
CA ASN A 228 -1.49 -15.36 15.36
C ASN A 228 -1.76 -13.86 15.18
N ILE A 229 -2.69 -13.48 14.30
CA ILE A 229 -3.09 -12.08 14.06
C ILE A 229 -3.72 -11.51 15.33
N GLN A 230 -4.72 -12.20 15.89
CA GLN A 230 -5.40 -11.76 17.12
C GLN A 230 -4.42 -11.57 18.28
N ARG A 231 -3.45 -12.48 18.42
CA ARG A 231 -2.39 -12.38 19.43
C ARG A 231 -1.49 -11.17 19.19
N SER A 232 -1.15 -10.87 17.94
CA SER A 232 -0.36 -9.68 17.57
C SER A 232 -1.12 -8.39 17.84
N VAL A 233 -2.41 -8.33 17.53
CA VAL A 233 -3.27 -7.17 17.82
C VAL A 233 -3.31 -6.91 19.31
N MET A 234 -3.60 -7.94 20.10
CA MET A 234 -3.71 -7.85 21.56
C MET A 234 -2.37 -7.57 22.26
N ALA A 235 -1.23 -7.90 21.65
CA ALA A 235 0.09 -7.59 22.21
C ALA A 235 0.54 -6.16 21.92
N ASN A 236 -0.03 -5.50 20.91
CA ASN A 236 0.28 -4.13 20.51
C ASN A 236 -0.70 -3.10 21.11
N LEU A 237 -1.79 -3.55 21.73
CA LEU A 237 -2.77 -2.76 22.49
C LEU A 237 -2.39 -2.76 23.97
#